data_AF-A0A7J0CJG3-F1
#
_entry.id   AF-A0A7J0CJG3-F1
#
_cell.length_a   1.000
_cell.length_b   1.000
_cell.length_c   1.000
_cell.angle_alpha   90.00
_cell.angle_beta   90.00
_cell.angle_gamma   90.00
#
_symmetry.space_group_name_H-M   'P 1'
#
loop_
_entity.id
_entity.type
_entity.pdbx_description
1 polymer ?
#
loop_
_entity_poly.entity_id
_entity_poly.type
_entity_poly.pdbx_seq_one_letter_code
_entity_poly.pdbx_strand_id
1 'polypeptide(L)'
;MALPRPGLRTHRAAHPADNTASQQVAQKLGCISEGVLRNARIARTRTENGTDGGWTDIRTDLIVWGLLPEDLEGVAEELADAGGYGTYNDWK
;
A
#
# COMPACT_ATOMS: atom_id res chain seq x y z
N MET A 1 -34.85 -12.68 9.98
CA MET A 1 -33.43 -13.06 10.15
C MET A 1 -32.75 -12.91 8.80
N ALA A 2 -32.07 -11.78 8.57
CA ALA A 2 -31.35 -11.53 7.32
C ALA A 2 -29.97 -12.17 7.42
N LEU A 3 -29.65 -13.10 6.52
CA LEU A 3 -28.28 -13.60 6.37
C LEU A 3 -27.38 -12.41 6.00
N PRO A 4 -26.16 -12.28 6.56
CA PRO A 4 -25.20 -11.30 6.09
C PRO A 4 -24.94 -11.55 4.60
N ARG A 5 -25.08 -10.50 3.76
CA ARG A 5 -24.70 -10.59 2.36
C ARG A 5 -23.19 -10.90 2.31
N PRO A 6 -22.71 -11.84 1.47
CA PRO A 6 -21.28 -12.12 1.34
C PRO A 6 -20.63 -10.89 0.71
N GLY A 7 -20.19 -9.97 1.55
CA GLY A 7 -19.55 -8.72 1.15
C GLY A 7 -18.19 -9.00 0.53
N LEU A 8 -17.89 -8.25 -0.52
CA LEU A 8 -16.59 -8.15 -1.20
C LEU A 8 -15.44 -8.28 -0.19
N ARG A 9 -14.69 -9.38 -0.21
CA ARG A 9 -13.57 -9.66 0.72
C ARG A 9 -12.22 -9.17 0.19
N THR A 10 -12.19 -8.14 -0.63
CA THR A 10 -10.95 -7.61 -1.23
C THR A 10 -10.13 -6.83 -0.19
N HIS A 11 -8.84 -7.16 -0.07
CA HIS A 11 -7.87 -6.32 0.64
C HIS A 11 -7.51 -5.12 -0.23
N ARG A 12 -7.48 -3.92 0.35
CA ARG A 12 -7.19 -2.68 -0.38
C ARG A 12 -5.95 -1.98 0.15
N ALA A 13 -5.09 -1.55 -0.76
CA ALA A 13 -3.95 -0.69 -0.50
C ALA A 13 -3.94 0.52 -1.43
N ALA A 14 -3.25 1.59 -1.06
CA ALA A 14 -3.06 2.75 -1.92
C ALA A 14 -1.71 3.43 -1.65
N HIS A 15 -1.07 3.86 -2.73
CA HIS A 15 0.24 4.51 -2.67
C HIS A 15 0.30 5.70 -3.64
N PRO A 16 1.19 6.68 -3.41
CA PRO A 16 1.46 7.75 -4.37
C PRO A 16 1.73 7.20 -5.77
N ALA A 17 1.10 7.79 -6.78
CA ALA A 17 1.18 7.33 -8.17
C ALA A 17 2.58 7.52 -8.80
N ASP A 18 3.45 8.30 -8.16
CA ASP A 18 4.85 8.49 -8.52
C ASP A 18 5.80 7.51 -7.82
N ASN A 19 5.32 6.74 -6.83
CA ASN A 19 6.11 5.72 -6.16
C ASN A 19 6.18 4.43 -7.00
N THR A 20 7.07 4.43 -7.99
CA THR A 20 7.26 3.30 -8.91
C THR A 20 7.75 2.03 -8.21
N ALA A 21 8.48 2.15 -7.09
CA ALA A 21 8.91 0.99 -6.31
C ALA A 21 7.71 0.25 -5.70
N SER A 22 6.79 0.96 -5.04
CA SER A 22 5.57 0.35 -4.50
C SER A 22 4.66 -0.19 -5.59
N GLN A 23 4.62 0.42 -6.78
CA GLN A 23 3.89 -0.14 -7.92
C GLN A 23 4.47 -1.48 -8.38
N GLN A 24 5.80 -1.62 -8.45
CA GLN A 24 6.44 -2.89 -8.79
C GLN A 24 6.14 -3.96 -7.76
N VAL A 25 6.15 -3.61 -6.47
CA VAL A 25 5.79 -4.56 -5.39
C VAL A 25 4.33 -4.99 -5.54
N ALA A 26 3.40 -4.07 -5.75
CA ALA A 26 1.99 -4.40 -5.94
C ALA A 26 1.78 -5.35 -7.14
N GLN A 27 2.44 -5.09 -8.28
CA GLN A 27 2.36 -5.96 -9.45
C GLN A 27 2.95 -7.35 -9.18
N LYS A 28 4.09 -7.44 -8.49
CA LYS A 28 4.72 -8.72 -8.13
C LYS A 28 3.90 -9.54 -7.14
N LEU A 29 3.15 -8.88 -6.27
CA LEU A 29 2.21 -9.52 -5.33
C LEU A 29 0.88 -9.92 -5.99
N GLY A 30 0.67 -9.60 -7.27
CA GLY A 30 -0.57 -9.92 -7.98
C GLY A 30 -1.72 -8.93 -7.74
N CYS A 31 -1.47 -7.79 -7.10
CA CYS A 31 -2.51 -6.78 -6.90
C CYS A 31 -3.01 -6.20 -8.24
N ILE A 32 -4.31 -5.95 -8.31
CA ILE A 32 -4.99 -5.36 -9.46
C ILE A 32 -5.18 -3.87 -9.21
N SER A 33 -4.86 -3.04 -10.21
CA SER A 33 -5.14 -1.60 -10.14
C SER A 33 -6.64 -1.35 -10.27
N GLU A 34 -7.23 -0.71 -9.27
CA GLU A 34 -8.65 -0.34 -9.23
C GLU A 34 -8.89 1.09 -9.74
N GLY A 35 -7.83 1.86 -10.00
CA GLY A 35 -7.90 3.21 -10.55
C GLY A 35 -6.98 4.20 -9.83
N VAL A 36 -7.08 5.47 -10.25
CA VAL A 36 -6.27 6.58 -9.73
C VAL A 36 -7.19 7.63 -9.11
N LEU A 37 -6.98 7.91 -7.82
CA LEU A 37 -7.62 9.02 -7.11
C LEU A 37 -6.74 10.27 -7.25
N ARG A 38 -7.25 11.31 -7.91
CA ARG A 38 -6.50 12.54 -8.17
C ARG A 38 -6.47 13.46 -6.95
N ASN A 39 -5.32 14.09 -6.68
CA ASN A 39 -5.11 15.04 -5.58
C ASN A 39 -5.56 14.52 -4.19
N ALA A 40 -5.55 13.21 -4.01
CA ALA A 40 -6.22 12.51 -2.91
C ALA A 40 -5.37 12.40 -1.63
N ARG A 41 -4.06 12.63 -1.73
CA ARG A 41 -3.15 12.65 -0.57
C ARG A 41 -2.45 13.99 -0.43
N ILE A 42 -2.32 14.46 0.81
CA ILE A 42 -1.41 15.55 1.19
C ILE A 42 -0.09 14.91 1.63
N ALA A 43 1.01 15.27 0.99
CA ALA A 43 2.36 14.87 1.38
C ALA A 43 3.16 16.11 1.78
N ARG A 44 4.03 15.95 2.77
CA ARG A 44 4.98 17.00 3.15
C ARG A 44 6.27 16.82 2.40
N THR A 45 6.73 17.88 1.73
CA THR A 45 8.03 17.93 1.06
C THR A 45 8.88 19.05 1.66
N ARG A 46 10.20 18.86 1.66
CA ARG A 46 11.13 19.91 2.10
C ARG A 46 11.23 21.00 1.06
N THR A 47 11.38 22.23 1.51
CA THR A 47 11.71 23.37 0.65
C THR A 47 13.14 23.26 0.11
N GLU A 48 13.37 23.72 -1.13
CA GLU A 48 14.64 23.58 -1.87
C GLU A 48 15.88 24.11 -1.12
N ASN A 49 15.73 25.11 -0.25
CA ASN A 49 16.77 25.57 0.68
C ASN A 49 16.81 24.69 1.93
N GLY A 50 17.29 23.45 1.77
CA GLY A 50 17.34 22.39 2.80
C GLY A 50 18.11 22.71 4.11
N THR A 51 18.51 23.96 4.33
CA THR A 51 19.18 24.48 5.52
C THR A 51 18.22 25.12 6.53
N ASP A 52 17.10 25.72 6.08
CA ASP A 52 16.21 26.52 6.95
C ASP A 52 14.91 25.81 7.38
N GLY A 53 14.82 24.48 7.17
CA GLY A 53 13.83 23.63 7.84
C GLY A 53 12.37 23.77 7.37
N GLY A 54 12.10 24.50 6.28
CA GLY A 54 10.76 24.66 5.74
C GLY A 54 10.16 23.35 5.22
N TRP A 55 8.91 23.07 5.61
CA TRP A 55 8.07 22.03 5.01
C TRP A 55 6.93 22.71 4.26
N THR A 56 6.57 22.15 3.11
CA THR A 56 5.37 22.54 2.37
C THR A 56 4.52 21.32 2.07
N ASP A 57 3.21 21.55 1.95
CA ASP A 57 2.21 20.55 1.62
C ASP A 57 1.99 20.51 0.11
N ILE A 58 2.07 19.31 -0.46
CA ILE A 58 1.75 19.06 -1.87
C ILE A 58 0.62 18.04 -1.96
N ARG A 59 -0.18 18.15 -3.04
CA ARG A 59 -1.18 17.15 -3.39
C ARG A 59 -0.55 16.11 -4.31
N THR A 60 -0.80 14.83 -4.05
CA THR A 60 -0.39 13.72 -4.90
C THR A 60 -1.56 12.78 -5.18
N ASP A 61 -1.48 12.14 -6.34
CA ASP A 61 -2.43 11.14 -6.78
C ASP A 61 -2.15 9.80 -6.11
N LEU A 62 -3.20 9.01 -5.86
CA LEU A 62 -3.07 7.67 -5.30
C LEU A 62 -3.51 6.63 -6.33
N ILE A 63 -2.68 5.62 -6.56
CA ILE A 63 -3.13 4.39 -7.23
C ILE A 63 -3.75 3.50 -6.16
N VAL A 64 -4.98 3.07 -6.40
CA VAL A 64 -5.71 2.12 -5.54
C VAL A 64 -5.49 0.72 -6.07
N TRP A 65 -5.17 -0.20 -5.17
CA TRP A 65 -4.88 -1.59 -5.47
C TRP A 65 -5.84 -2.48 -4.70
N GLY A 66 -6.40 -3.47 -5.39
CA GLY A 66 -7.17 -4.56 -4.82
C GLY A 66 -6.39 -5.87 -4.87
N LEU A 67 -6.55 -6.69 -3.84
CA LEU A 67 -6.05 -8.06 -3.79
C LEU A 67 -7.17 -8.96 -3.28
N LEU A 68 -7.49 -10.02 -4.02
CA LEU A 68 -8.53 -10.94 -3.61
C LEU A 68 -7.98 -11.86 -2.50
N PRO A 69 -8.81 -12.31 -1.56
CA PRO A 69 -8.36 -13.15 -0.46
C PRO A 69 -7.83 -14.50 -0.96
N GLU A 70 -8.38 -15.03 -2.05
CA GLU A 70 -7.86 -16.23 -2.73
C GLU A 70 -6.43 -16.06 -3.26
N ASP A 71 -6.02 -14.83 -3.64
CA ASP A 71 -4.66 -14.56 -4.11
C ASP A 71 -3.63 -14.59 -2.96
N LEU A 72 -4.08 -14.63 -1.70
CA LEU A 72 -3.25 -14.77 -0.50
C LEU A 72 -3.27 -16.18 0.09
N GLU A 73 -4.18 -17.05 -0.39
CA GLU A 73 -4.36 -18.40 0.14
C GLU A 73 -3.09 -19.24 -0.16
N GLY A 74 -2.55 -19.94 0.84
CA GLY A 74 -1.26 -20.67 0.75
C GLY A 74 -0.01 -19.84 1.08
N VAL A 75 0.01 -18.53 0.83
CA VAL A 75 1.14 -17.65 1.22
C VAL A 75 1.25 -17.54 2.73
N ALA A 76 0.10 -17.47 3.42
CA ALA A 76 0.06 -17.40 4.89
C ALA A 76 0.61 -18.67 5.56
N GLU A 77 0.41 -19.84 4.95
CA GLU A 77 0.90 -21.12 5.44
C GLU A 77 2.41 -21.28 5.20
N GLU A 78 2.89 -20.90 4.01
CA GLU A 78 4.34 -20.84 3.71
C GLU A 78 5.07 -19.89 4.68
N LEU A 79 4.49 -18.72 4.97
CA LEU A 79 5.08 -17.74 5.86
C LEU A 79 5.11 -18.21 7.33
N ALA A 80 4.10 -18.99 7.75
CA ALA A 80 4.08 -19.62 9.06
C ALA A 80 5.16 -20.71 9.19
N ASP A 81 5.36 -21.51 8.14
CA ASP A 81 6.39 -22.55 8.08
C ASP A 81 7.82 -21.96 8.01
N ALA A 82 7.97 -20.80 7.37
CA ALA A 82 9.24 -20.04 7.30
C ALA A 82 9.65 -19.36 8.62
N GLY A 83 8.93 -19.58 9.73
CA GLY A 83 9.27 -19.05 11.05
C GLY A 83 8.67 -17.68 11.38
N GLY A 84 7.67 -17.22 10.60
CA GLY A 84 6.92 -15.98 10.85
C GLY A 84 7.64 -14.69 10.48
N TYR A 85 7.06 -13.54 10.84
CA TYR A 85 7.65 -12.23 10.56
C TYR A 85 8.88 -11.99 11.43
N GLY A 86 10.06 -11.85 10.83
CA GLY A 86 11.25 -11.39 11.52
C GLY A 86 11.03 -9.97 12.09
N THR A 87 11.13 -9.82 13.41
CA THR A 87 11.14 -8.50 14.06
C THR A 87 12.43 -7.75 13.71
N TYR A 88 12.34 -6.84 12.73
CA TYR A 88 13.41 -5.89 12.42
C TYR A 88 13.42 -4.74 13.43
N ASN A 89 13.96 -5.00 14.62
CA ASN A 89 14.09 -3.98 15.67
C ASN A 89 15.33 -3.06 15.48
N ASP A 90 16.23 -3.36 14.54
CA ASP A 90 17.53 -2.70 14.39
C ASP A 90 17.58 -1.59 13.32
N TRP A 91 16.46 -0.94 13.03
CA TRP A 91 16.47 0.26 12.19
C TRP A 91 17.11 1.42 12.98
N LYS A 92 18.30 1.85 12.55
CA LYS A 92 19.02 3.01 13.11
C LYS A 92 18.78 4.28 12.31
#